data_AF-A0A2Z6M4Q2-F1
#
_entry.id   AF-A0A2Z6M4Q2-F1
#
_cell.length_a   1.000
_cell.length_b   1.000
_cell.length_c   1.000
_cell.angle_alpha   90.00
_cell.angle_beta   90.00
_cell.angle_gamma   90.00
#
_symmetry.space_group_name_H-M   'P 1'
#
loop_
_entity.id
_entity.type
_entity.pdbx_description
1 polymer ?
#
loop_
_entity_poly.entity_id
_entity_poly.type
_entity_poly.pdbx_seq_one_letter_code
_entity_poly.pdbx_strand_id
1 'polypeptide(L)'
;MKSTLDSIFKVAFGTELDSMGGTSEEGKNFAIAFDSANALTLYRYVDVFWKIKKFLNLGSEATLRKNTQIVNEFLIKLITTKIEEMRNSKGDSVRKSGDILSRFLQVKDFDTTYLRDIILNYLIAGKDTTAATLSWFMYMLCKYPAVQEKAAEEVREATNTKTISSCTEFVSSVTDEAIEKMNYLNATLTETLRLYPAVPVVSLTLMVTSMTN
;
A
#
# COMPACT_ATOMS: atom_id res chain seq x y z
N MET A 1 8.96 -2.15 -2.96
CA MET A 1 8.87 -1.99 -4.43
C MET A 1 8.22 -0.65 -4.75
N LYS A 2 8.67 0.03 -5.81
CA LYS A 2 8.13 1.33 -6.24
C LYS A 2 6.71 1.24 -6.81
N SER A 3 6.44 0.19 -7.60
CA SER A 3 5.12 -0.03 -8.20
C SER A 3 3.99 -0.18 -7.17
N THR A 4 4.20 -0.93 -6.08
CA THR A 4 3.17 -1.08 -5.03
C THR A 4 2.95 0.21 -4.25
N LEU A 5 4.00 1.03 -4.07
CA LEU A 5 3.91 2.35 -3.48
C LEU A 5 3.05 3.29 -4.36
N ASP A 6 3.35 3.37 -5.65
CA ASP A 6 2.57 4.20 -6.58
C ASP A 6 1.12 3.72 -6.68
N SER A 7 0.89 2.40 -6.70
CA SER A 7 -0.45 1.81 -6.71
C SER A 7 -1.26 2.17 -5.47
N ILE A 8 -0.72 2.01 -4.26
CA ILE A 8 -1.44 2.34 -3.03
C ILE A 8 -1.65 3.85 -2.90
N PHE A 9 -0.73 4.68 -3.39
CA PHE A 9 -0.93 6.14 -3.44
C PHE A 9 -2.10 6.51 -4.35
N LYS A 10 -2.20 5.90 -5.53
CA LYS A 10 -3.30 6.13 -6.45
C LYS A 10 -4.65 5.71 -5.85
N VAL A 11 -4.71 4.58 -5.15
CA VAL A 11 -5.93 4.11 -4.47
C VAL A 11 -6.28 5.00 -3.26
N ALA A 12 -5.29 5.40 -2.46
CA ALA A 12 -5.52 6.14 -1.23
C ALA A 12 -5.86 7.62 -1.47
N PHE A 13 -5.23 8.27 -2.46
CA PHE A 13 -5.31 9.72 -2.68
C PHE A 13 -5.79 10.13 -4.07
N GLY A 14 -5.83 9.21 -5.02
CA GLY A 14 -6.08 9.53 -6.43
C GLY A 14 -4.93 10.27 -7.11
N THR A 15 -3.74 10.32 -6.48
CA THR A 15 -2.55 11.00 -7.00
C THR A 15 -1.43 10.02 -7.28
N GLU A 16 -0.63 10.31 -8.30
CA GLU A 16 0.56 9.54 -8.63
C GLU A 16 1.78 10.13 -7.89
N LEU A 17 2.46 9.30 -7.10
CA LEU A 17 3.68 9.69 -6.39
C LEU A 17 4.89 9.81 -7.34
N ASP A 18 4.82 9.12 -8.49
CA ASP A 18 5.90 8.96 -9.46
C ASP A 18 7.21 8.43 -8.83
N SER A 19 7.11 7.44 -7.95
CA SER A 19 8.31 6.81 -7.37
C SER A 19 9.07 5.98 -8.42
N MET A 20 8.37 5.46 -9.44
CA MET A 20 8.96 4.72 -10.57
C MET A 20 9.73 5.63 -11.53
N GLY A 21 9.13 6.70 -12.05
CA GLY A 21 9.80 7.65 -12.95
C GLY A 21 10.81 8.53 -12.22
N GLY A 22 10.57 8.80 -10.94
CA GLY A 22 11.50 9.52 -10.08
C GLY A 22 11.67 10.99 -10.50
N THR A 23 10.69 11.57 -11.17
CA THR A 23 10.74 12.99 -11.55
C THR A 23 10.47 13.89 -10.34
N SER A 24 9.72 13.39 -9.35
CA SER A 24 9.44 14.08 -8.09
C SER A 24 10.55 13.85 -7.06
N GLU A 25 11.29 14.91 -6.73
CA GLU A 25 12.26 14.92 -5.63
C GLU A 25 11.56 14.75 -4.27
N GLU A 26 10.41 15.39 -4.07
CA GLU A 26 9.60 15.25 -2.86
C GLU A 26 9.13 13.80 -2.65
N GLY A 27 8.65 13.15 -3.71
CA GLY A 27 8.19 11.76 -3.66
C GLY A 27 9.34 10.77 -3.38
N LYS A 28 10.54 11.02 -3.94
CA LYS A 28 11.75 10.24 -3.61
C LYS A 28 12.14 10.38 -2.14
N ASN A 29 12.17 11.60 -1.63
CA ASN A 29 12.52 11.87 -0.23
C ASN A 29 11.52 11.22 0.73
N PHE A 30 10.22 11.30 0.41
CA PHE A 30 9.18 10.58 1.13
C PHE A 30 9.42 9.07 1.13
N ALA A 31 9.65 8.46 -0.03
CA ALA A 31 9.84 7.01 -0.14
C ALA A 31 11.04 6.51 0.67
N ILE A 32 12.17 7.23 0.62
CA ILE A 32 13.38 6.89 1.38
C ILE A 32 13.13 7.03 2.88
N ALA A 33 12.48 8.12 3.31
CA ALA A 33 12.14 8.34 4.71
C ALA A 33 11.16 7.28 5.23
N PHE A 34 10.16 6.91 4.44
CA PHE A 34 9.18 5.88 4.77
C PHE A 34 9.84 4.50 4.93
N ASP A 35 10.67 4.07 3.98
CA ASP A 35 11.39 2.79 4.05
C ASP A 35 12.33 2.75 5.25
N SER A 36 13.05 3.84 5.49
CA SER A 36 13.95 3.96 6.64
C SER A 36 13.19 3.95 7.97
N ALA A 37 12.04 4.62 8.04
CA ALA A 37 11.20 4.64 9.23
C ALA A 37 10.62 3.25 9.56
N ASN A 38 10.17 2.51 8.54
CA ASN A 38 9.68 1.14 8.71
C ASN A 38 10.78 0.21 9.20
N ALA A 39 11.96 0.23 8.56
CA ALA A 39 13.10 -0.60 8.95
C ALA A 39 13.56 -0.30 10.39
N LEU A 40 13.69 0.97 10.76
CA LEU A 40 14.08 1.38 12.13
C LEU A 40 13.00 1.04 13.16
N THR A 41 11.72 1.10 12.79
CA THR A 41 10.62 0.67 13.66
C THR A 41 10.67 -0.83 13.92
N LEU A 42 10.97 -1.65 12.90
CA LEU A 42 11.18 -3.09 13.06
C LEU A 42 12.43 -3.40 13.89
N TYR A 43 13.49 -2.61 13.76
CA TYR A 43 14.72 -2.77 14.55
C TYR A 43 14.47 -2.64 16.06
N ARG A 44 13.41 -1.94 16.50
CA ARG A 44 13.03 -1.87 17.92
C ARG A 44 12.67 -3.23 18.53
N TYR A 45 12.28 -4.23 17.72
CA TYR A 45 12.01 -5.59 18.22
C TYR A 45 13.28 -6.27 18.74
N VAL A 46 14.46 -5.91 18.21
CA VAL A 46 15.75 -6.48 18.61
C VAL A 46 16.57 -5.55 19.50
N ASP A 47 16.37 -4.23 19.41
CA ASP A 47 17.11 -3.22 20.19
C ASP A 47 16.46 -2.96 21.56
N VAL A 48 16.80 -3.74 22.58
CA VAL A 48 16.25 -3.60 23.95
C VAL A 48 16.43 -2.20 24.55
N PHE A 49 17.43 -1.44 24.10
CA PHE A 49 17.74 -0.09 24.59
C PHE A 49 17.04 1.04 23.81
N TRP A 50 16.14 0.72 22.87
CA TRP A 50 15.47 1.71 22.02
C TRP A 50 14.76 2.81 22.82
N LYS A 51 14.18 2.50 23.99
CA LYS A 51 13.51 3.50 24.84
C LYS A 51 14.48 4.55 25.36
N ILE A 52 15.69 4.15 25.74
CA ILE A 52 16.74 5.06 26.22
C ILE A 52 17.26 5.91 25.07
N LYS A 53 17.54 5.28 23.91
CA LYS A 53 17.96 6.00 22.69
C LYS A 53 16.91 7.00 22.22
N LYS A 54 15.63 6.66 22.35
CA LYS A 54 14.50 7.54 22.05
C LYS A 54 14.44 8.72 23.01
N PHE A 55 14.60 8.46 24.31
CA PHE A 55 14.62 9.51 25.33
C PHE A 55 15.77 10.51 25.11
N LEU A 56 16.97 10.01 24.78
CA LEU A 56 18.14 10.85 24.51
C LEU A 56 18.19 11.40 23.08
N ASN A 57 17.26 10.99 22.20
CA ASN A 57 17.24 11.31 20.78
C ASN A 57 18.60 11.02 20.10
N LEU A 58 19.10 9.79 20.24
CA LEU A 58 20.40 9.35 19.73
C LEU A 58 20.28 8.23 18.69
N GLY A 59 21.23 8.24 17.74
CA GLY A 59 21.42 7.16 16.78
C GLY A 59 20.16 6.83 15.96
N SER A 60 19.77 5.55 15.96
CA SER A 60 18.62 5.00 15.23
C SER A 60 17.31 5.73 15.54
N GLU A 61 17.08 6.12 16.79
CA GLU A 61 15.84 6.79 17.21
C GLU A 61 15.80 8.27 16.79
N ALA A 62 16.96 8.93 16.73
CA ALA A 62 17.06 10.28 16.17
C ALA A 62 16.74 10.28 14.67
N THR A 63 17.30 9.31 13.94
CA THR A 63 17.02 9.11 12.52
C THR A 63 15.56 8.75 12.28
N LEU A 64 14.98 7.87 13.11
CA LEU A 64 13.56 7.51 13.03
C LEU A 64 12.68 8.74 13.25
N ARG A 65 12.97 9.58 14.25
CA ARG A 65 12.24 10.83 14.48
C ARG A 65 12.28 11.75 13.26
N LYS A 66 13.45 11.95 12.65
CA LYS A 66 13.61 12.76 11.44
C LYS A 66 12.80 12.20 10.27
N ASN A 67 12.87 10.89 10.05
CA ASN A 67 12.13 10.24 8.97
C ASN A 67 10.61 10.32 9.18
N THR A 68 10.14 10.14 10.42
CA THR A 68 8.72 10.31 10.77
C THR A 68 8.26 11.74 10.53
N GLN A 69 9.10 12.75 10.78
CA GLN A 69 8.77 14.15 10.46
C GLN A 69 8.59 14.36 8.95
N ILE A 70 9.52 13.88 8.13
CA ILE A 70 9.43 13.96 6.66
C ILE A 70 8.15 13.29 6.14
N VAL A 71 7.87 12.08 6.62
CA VAL A 71 6.64 11.35 6.26
C VAL A 71 5.40 12.14 6.67
N ASN A 72 5.37 12.65 7.90
CA ASN A 72 4.22 13.39 8.43
C ASN A 72 3.95 14.70 7.67
N GLU A 73 5.00 15.49 7.42
CA GLU A 73 4.90 16.76 6.69
C GLU A 73 4.40 16.53 5.26
N PHE A 74 4.92 15.51 4.58
CA PHE A 74 4.47 15.14 3.24
C PHE A 74 3.00 14.73 3.22
N LEU A 75 2.57 13.86 4.13
CA LEU A 75 1.18 13.39 4.20
C LEU A 75 0.21 14.50 4.56
N ILE A 76 0.57 15.37 5.52
CA ILE A 76 -0.26 16.52 5.89
C ILE A 76 -0.41 17.46 4.69
N LYS A 77 0.68 17.80 4.01
CA LYS A 77 0.65 18.64 2.79
C LYS A 77 -0.32 18.05 1.76
N LEU A 78 -0.20 16.75 1.48
CA LEU A 78 -1.05 16.07 0.49
C LEU A 78 -2.53 16.08 0.89
N ILE A 79 -2.84 15.84 2.16
CA ILE A 79 -4.22 15.88 2.68
C ILE A 79 -4.79 17.29 2.59
N THR A 80 -4.03 18.31 3.02
CA THR A 80 -4.46 19.70 2.96
C THR A 80 -4.74 20.13 1.52
N THR A 81 -3.84 19.82 0.58
CA THR A 81 -4.05 20.10 -0.85
C THR A 81 -5.32 19.43 -1.37
N LYS A 82 -5.56 18.15 -1.03
CA LYS A 82 -6.78 17.45 -1.45
C LYS A 82 -8.05 18.07 -0.85
N ILE A 83 -8.03 18.49 0.41
CA ILE A 83 -9.15 19.18 1.05
C ILE A 83 -9.46 20.50 0.34
N GLU A 84 -8.44 21.27 -0.02
CA GLU A 84 -8.60 22.53 -0.76
C GLU A 84 -9.16 22.30 -2.17
N GLU A 85 -8.63 21.32 -2.89
CA GLU A 85 -9.15 20.89 -4.19
C GLU A 85 -10.64 20.52 -4.11
N MET A 86 -11.02 19.75 -3.08
CA MET A 86 -12.42 19.33 -2.88
C MET A 86 -13.34 20.51 -2.54
N ARG A 87 -12.86 21.50 -1.77
CA ARG A 87 -13.64 22.71 -1.43
C ARG A 87 -13.82 23.64 -2.62
N ASN A 88 -12.80 23.76 -3.47
CA ASN A 88 -12.81 24.66 -4.63
C ASN A 88 -13.57 24.07 -5.83
N SER A 89 -13.70 22.74 -5.88
CA SER A 89 -14.42 22.03 -6.94
C SER A 89 -15.93 22.02 -6.70
N LYS A 90 -16.70 22.78 -7.49
CA LYS A 90 -18.17 22.72 -7.46
C LYS A 90 -18.69 21.38 -7.99
N GLY A 91 -19.07 20.49 -7.08
CA GLY A 91 -20.29 19.68 -7.17
C GLY A 91 -20.26 18.33 -7.90
N ASP A 92 -19.46 18.13 -8.97
CA ASP A 92 -19.66 16.93 -9.83
C ASP A 92 -18.40 16.08 -10.13
N SER A 93 -17.21 16.68 -10.15
CA SER A 93 -15.94 15.93 -10.32
C SER A 93 -15.49 15.20 -9.04
N VAL A 94 -15.72 15.81 -7.88
CA VAL A 94 -15.29 15.29 -6.57
C VAL A 94 -16.14 14.11 -6.09
N ARG A 95 -17.44 14.10 -6.42
CA ARG A 95 -18.33 12.94 -6.14
C ARG A 95 -17.94 11.69 -6.92
N LYS A 96 -17.22 11.85 -8.03
CA LYS A 96 -16.68 10.76 -8.85
C LYS A 96 -15.26 10.33 -8.44
N SER A 97 -14.60 11.03 -7.51
CA SER A 97 -13.29 10.63 -7.02
C SER A 97 -13.42 9.36 -6.19
N GLY A 98 -12.99 8.24 -6.76
CA GLY A 98 -13.11 6.91 -6.14
C GLY A 98 -12.10 6.63 -5.03
N ASP A 99 -11.12 7.53 -4.81
CA ASP A 99 -10.05 7.36 -3.84
C ASP A 99 -10.53 7.40 -2.38
N ILE A 100 -9.78 6.71 -1.52
CA ILE A 100 -10.16 6.50 -0.12
C ILE A 100 -10.26 7.84 0.64
N LEU A 101 -9.29 8.74 0.47
CA LEU A 101 -9.30 10.04 1.16
C LEU A 101 -10.52 10.86 0.79
N SER A 102 -10.86 10.95 -0.49
CA SER A 102 -12.08 11.64 -0.96
C SER A 102 -13.34 11.04 -0.34
N ARG A 103 -13.44 9.72 -0.23
CA ARG A 103 -14.57 9.05 0.43
C ARG A 103 -14.66 9.37 1.92
N PHE A 104 -13.54 9.41 2.64
CA PHE A 104 -13.53 9.83 4.04
C PHE A 104 -14.03 11.28 4.19
N LEU A 105 -13.51 12.19 3.37
CA LEU A 105 -13.89 13.60 3.42
C LEU A 105 -15.36 13.86 3.06
N GLN A 106 -16.01 12.98 2.29
CA GLN A 106 -17.45 13.08 1.99
C GLN A 106 -18.36 12.68 3.16
N VAL A 107 -17.89 11.80 4.05
CA VAL A 107 -18.70 11.28 5.17
C VAL A 107 -18.73 12.28 6.32
N LYS A 108 -17.58 12.87 6.65
CA LYS A 108 -17.43 13.79 7.78
C LYS A 108 -16.17 14.63 7.63
N ASP A 109 -16.20 15.83 8.20
CA ASP A 109 -14.97 16.58 8.50
C ASP A 109 -14.19 15.85 9.60
N PHE A 110 -13.09 15.24 9.20
CA PHE A 110 -12.13 14.59 10.09
C PHE A 110 -10.98 15.54 10.41
N ASP A 111 -10.40 15.36 11.59
CA ASP A 111 -9.15 16.05 11.93
C ASP A 111 -8.02 15.60 10.96
N THR A 112 -7.17 16.54 10.57
CA THR A 112 -6.09 16.28 9.59
C THR A 112 -5.10 15.25 10.13
N THR A 113 -4.83 15.27 11.43
CA THR A 113 -3.98 14.29 12.13
C THR A 113 -4.55 12.88 12.01
N TYR A 114 -5.87 12.75 12.20
CA TYR A 114 -6.58 11.48 12.11
C TYR A 114 -6.60 10.92 10.68
N LEU A 115 -6.87 11.76 9.68
CA LEU A 115 -6.79 11.37 8.27
C LEU A 115 -5.38 10.90 7.90
N ARG A 116 -4.36 11.62 8.37
CA ARG A 116 -2.95 11.27 8.18
C ARG A 116 -2.62 9.90 8.78
N ASP A 117 -3.14 9.57 9.95
CA ASP A 117 -2.92 8.25 10.58
C ASP A 117 -3.63 7.13 9.81
N ILE A 118 -4.87 7.34 9.37
CA ILE A 118 -5.59 6.38 8.52
C ILE A 118 -4.82 6.10 7.24
N ILE A 119 -4.41 7.16 6.57
CA ILE A 119 -3.67 7.09 5.31
C ILE A 119 -2.34 6.36 5.51
N LEU A 120 -1.60 6.69 6.57
CA LEU A 120 -0.35 6.03 6.88
C LEU A 120 -0.55 4.52 7.06
N ASN A 121 -1.64 4.11 7.73
CA ASN A 121 -2.01 2.71 7.86
C ASN A 121 -2.25 2.02 6.50
N TYR A 122 -2.96 2.68 5.58
CA TYR A 122 -3.16 2.13 4.23
C TYR A 122 -1.82 1.97 3.47
N LEU A 123 -0.92 2.95 3.58
CA LEU A 123 0.39 2.89 2.93
C LEU A 123 1.24 1.75 3.47
N ILE A 124 1.30 1.58 4.80
CA ILE A 124 2.02 0.48 5.44
C ILE A 124 1.43 -0.86 5.02
N ALA A 125 0.10 -0.98 5.04
CA ALA A 125 -0.59 -2.21 4.67
C ALA A 125 -0.36 -2.57 3.19
N GLY A 126 -0.53 -1.61 2.28
CA GLY A 126 -0.53 -1.89 0.84
C GLY A 126 0.85 -1.98 0.20
N LYS A 127 1.87 -1.29 0.71
CA LYS A 127 3.18 -1.20 0.05
C LYS A 127 4.00 -2.47 0.19
N ASP A 128 4.37 -2.81 1.42
CA ASP A 128 5.40 -3.83 1.68
C ASP A 128 4.82 -5.24 1.67
N THR A 129 3.58 -5.43 2.14
CA THR A 129 2.94 -6.76 2.16
C THR A 129 2.65 -7.25 0.74
N THR A 130 2.00 -6.43 -0.08
CA THR A 130 1.73 -6.72 -1.50
C THR A 130 3.04 -6.90 -2.27
N ALA A 131 4.06 -6.11 -1.94
CA ALA A 131 5.35 -6.25 -2.60
C ALA A 131 6.01 -7.61 -2.32
N ALA A 132 6.04 -8.02 -1.05
CA ALA A 132 6.57 -9.33 -0.68
C ALA A 132 5.82 -10.46 -1.39
N THR A 133 4.47 -10.43 -1.36
CA THR A 133 3.63 -11.42 -2.02
C THR A 133 3.89 -11.51 -3.53
N LEU A 134 3.91 -10.37 -4.24
CA LEU A 134 4.17 -10.35 -5.68
C LEU A 134 5.58 -10.83 -6.04
N SER A 135 6.58 -10.52 -5.21
CA SER A 135 7.96 -10.98 -5.44
C SER A 135 8.03 -12.51 -5.37
N TRP A 136 7.41 -13.11 -4.36
CA TRP A 136 7.33 -14.57 -4.23
C TRP A 136 6.47 -15.21 -5.31
N PHE A 137 5.36 -14.57 -5.67
CA PHE A 137 4.47 -15.05 -6.73
C PHE A 137 5.21 -15.14 -8.06
N MET A 138 5.90 -14.08 -8.47
CA MET A 138 6.71 -14.07 -9.70
C MET A 138 7.82 -15.12 -9.65
N TYR A 139 8.51 -15.25 -8.52
CA TYR A 139 9.52 -16.30 -8.32
C TYR A 139 8.93 -17.71 -8.51
N MET A 140 7.74 -17.97 -7.95
CA MET A 140 7.06 -19.26 -8.08
C MET A 140 6.63 -19.53 -9.52
N LEU A 141 6.11 -18.54 -10.25
CA LEU A 141 5.78 -18.69 -11.67
C LEU A 141 7.01 -19.06 -12.50
N CYS A 142 8.14 -18.38 -12.30
CA CYS A 142 9.40 -18.70 -12.98
C CYS A 142 9.90 -20.11 -12.67
N LYS A 143 9.66 -20.60 -11.45
CA LYS A 143 10.08 -21.94 -11.00
C LYS A 143 9.16 -23.06 -11.54
N TYR A 144 7.90 -22.76 -11.84
CA TYR A 144 6.91 -23.73 -12.30
C TYR A 144 6.26 -23.30 -13.62
N PRO A 145 6.95 -23.47 -14.78
CA PRO A 145 6.47 -22.98 -16.07
C PRO A 145 5.09 -23.51 -16.49
N ALA A 146 4.75 -24.75 -16.12
CA ALA A 146 3.42 -25.32 -16.38
C ALA A 146 2.30 -24.57 -15.64
N VAL A 147 2.57 -24.11 -14.40
CA VAL A 147 1.62 -23.29 -13.63
C VAL A 147 1.52 -21.90 -14.24
N GLN A 148 2.64 -21.32 -14.64
CA GLN A 148 2.68 -20.02 -15.33
C GLN A 148 1.87 -20.04 -16.62
N GLU A 149 2.07 -21.04 -17.50
CA GLU A 149 1.35 -21.12 -18.78
C GLU A 149 -0.16 -21.24 -18.56
N LYS A 150 -0.56 -22.10 -17.61
CA LYS A 150 -1.98 -22.29 -17.28
C LYS A 150 -2.63 -21.04 -16.69
N ALA A 151 -1.93 -20.31 -15.82
CA ALA A 151 -2.42 -19.03 -15.30
C ALA A 151 -2.51 -17.97 -16.41
N ALA A 152 -1.53 -17.92 -17.32
CA ALA A 152 -1.53 -16.99 -18.44
C ALA A 152 -2.61 -17.32 -19.49
N GLU A 153 -2.92 -18.59 -19.71
CA GLU A 153 -4.04 -19.05 -20.54
C GLU A 153 -5.38 -18.61 -19.93
N GLU A 154 -5.61 -18.85 -18.63
CA GLU A 154 -6.83 -18.39 -17.95
C GLU A 154 -7.00 -16.88 -18.03
N VAL A 155 -5.92 -16.09 -17.85
CA VAL A 155 -5.97 -14.63 -18.01
C VAL A 155 -6.40 -14.24 -19.43
N ARG A 156 -5.81 -14.86 -20.47
CA ARG A 156 -6.16 -14.59 -21.88
C ARG A 156 -7.61 -14.92 -22.19
N GLU A 157 -8.11 -16.04 -21.67
CA GLU A 157 -9.50 -16.46 -21.83
C GLU A 157 -10.46 -15.50 -21.12
N ALA A 158 -10.17 -15.16 -19.86
CA ALA A 158 -11.00 -14.27 -19.06
C ALA A 158 -11.11 -12.87 -19.66
N THR A 159 -10.02 -12.33 -20.21
CA THR A 159 -9.99 -11.01 -20.85
C THR A 159 -10.39 -11.03 -22.33
N ASN A 160 -10.79 -12.18 -22.88
CA ASN A 160 -11.05 -12.39 -24.32
C ASN A 160 -9.90 -11.90 -25.24
N THR A 161 -8.68 -11.83 -24.72
CA THR A 161 -7.55 -11.23 -25.44
C THR A 161 -6.70 -12.33 -26.06
N LYS A 162 -6.96 -12.65 -27.33
CA LYS A 162 -6.15 -13.64 -28.08
C LYS A 162 -4.73 -13.13 -28.36
N THR A 163 -4.59 -11.82 -28.57
CA THR A 163 -3.31 -11.14 -28.78
C THR A 163 -3.39 -9.78 -28.11
N ILE A 164 -2.52 -9.50 -27.12
CA ILE A 164 -2.43 -8.18 -26.49
C ILE A 164 -1.62 -7.29 -27.43
N SER A 165 -2.25 -6.30 -28.07
CA SER A 165 -1.54 -5.37 -28.95
C SER A 165 -0.94 -4.18 -28.21
N SER A 166 -1.48 -3.84 -27.03
CA SER A 166 -0.98 -2.76 -26.17
C SER A 166 -1.33 -2.97 -24.69
N CYS A 167 -0.55 -2.36 -23.80
CA CYS A 167 -0.85 -2.36 -22.36
C CYS A 167 -2.20 -1.70 -22.05
N THR A 168 -2.59 -0.67 -22.79
CA THR A 168 -3.88 0.02 -22.61
C THR A 168 -5.06 -0.86 -22.94
N GLU A 169 -4.97 -1.64 -24.03
CA GLU A 169 -6.00 -2.62 -24.39
C GLU A 169 -6.13 -3.69 -23.32
N PHE A 170 -5.01 -4.21 -22.82
CA PHE A 170 -5.02 -5.17 -21.72
C PHE A 170 -5.70 -4.59 -20.47
N VAL A 171 -5.32 -3.39 -20.03
CA VAL A 171 -5.95 -2.76 -18.84
C VAL A 171 -7.46 -2.59 -19.03
N SER A 172 -7.93 -2.18 -20.21
CA SER A 172 -9.36 -2.06 -20.49
C SER A 172 -10.10 -3.41 -20.51
N SER A 173 -9.40 -4.51 -20.78
CA SER A 173 -9.96 -5.87 -20.81
C SER A 173 -10.03 -6.54 -19.44
N VAL A 174 -9.32 -6.03 -18.43
CA VAL A 174 -9.38 -6.51 -17.05
C VAL A 174 -10.59 -5.88 -16.34
N THR A 175 -11.78 -6.38 -16.65
CA THR A 175 -13.04 -5.99 -15.97
C THR A 175 -13.27 -6.81 -14.70
N ASP A 176 -14.23 -6.40 -13.87
CA ASP A 176 -14.62 -7.17 -12.68
C ASP A 176 -15.07 -8.59 -13.06
N GLU A 177 -15.83 -8.75 -14.15
CA GLU A 177 -16.26 -10.06 -14.64
C GLU A 177 -15.10 -10.91 -15.17
N ALA A 178 -14.04 -10.28 -15.70
CA ALA A 178 -12.83 -10.99 -16.10
C ALA A 178 -12.08 -11.50 -14.86
N ILE A 179 -11.92 -10.65 -13.84
CA ILE A 179 -11.26 -11.00 -12.57
C ILE A 179 -11.98 -12.17 -11.89
N GLU A 180 -13.31 -12.17 -11.86
CA GLU A 180 -14.12 -13.26 -11.28
C GLU A 180 -13.91 -14.62 -11.96
N LYS A 181 -13.46 -14.63 -13.23
CA LYS A 181 -13.17 -15.86 -13.97
C LYS A 181 -11.76 -16.39 -13.72
N MET A 182 -10.85 -15.60 -13.17
CA MET A 182 -9.43 -15.95 -12.97
C MET A 182 -9.20 -16.80 -11.71
N ASN A 183 -9.90 -17.93 -11.60
CA ASN A 183 -9.92 -18.79 -10.43
C ASN A 183 -8.58 -19.49 -10.18
N TYR A 184 -7.92 -19.96 -11.24
CA TYR A 184 -6.63 -20.62 -11.16
C TYR A 184 -5.51 -19.64 -10.80
N LEU A 185 -5.55 -18.42 -11.33
CA LEU A 185 -4.66 -17.34 -10.92
C LEU A 185 -4.83 -17.04 -9.43
N ASN A 186 -6.07 -16.89 -8.96
CA ASN A 186 -6.37 -16.68 -7.55
C ASN A 186 -5.89 -17.84 -6.67
N ALA A 187 -6.06 -19.09 -7.12
CA ALA A 187 -5.54 -20.27 -6.43
C ALA A 187 -4.01 -20.25 -6.36
N THR A 188 -3.33 -19.82 -7.43
CA THR A 188 -1.85 -19.73 -7.48
C THR A 188 -1.32 -18.63 -6.55
N LEU A 189 -1.99 -17.48 -6.50
CA LEU A 189 -1.71 -16.41 -5.53
C LEU A 189 -1.93 -16.89 -4.09
N THR A 190 -3.03 -17.58 -3.84
CA THR A 190 -3.36 -18.15 -2.52
C THR A 190 -2.32 -19.19 -2.08
N GLU A 191 -1.89 -20.06 -2.98
CA GLU A 191 -0.84 -21.05 -2.70
C GLU A 191 0.51 -20.38 -2.42
N THR A 192 0.81 -19.28 -3.11
CA THR A 192 1.99 -18.46 -2.82
C THR A 192 1.91 -17.89 -1.40
N LEU A 193 0.76 -17.37 -0.98
CA LEU A 193 0.56 -16.85 0.38
C LEU A 193 0.62 -17.96 1.45
N ARG A 194 0.17 -19.18 1.12
CA ARG A 194 0.29 -20.34 2.01
C ARG A 194 1.75 -20.73 2.25
N LEU A 195 2.59 -20.66 1.22
CA LEU A 195 4.01 -21.02 1.28
C LEU A 195 4.89 -19.88 1.82
N TYR A 196 4.61 -18.65 1.41
CA TYR A 196 5.39 -17.45 1.69
C TYR A 196 4.47 -16.31 2.15
N PRO A 197 3.92 -16.39 3.37
CA PRO A 197 3.04 -15.35 3.88
C PRO A 197 3.83 -14.05 4.11
N ALA A 198 3.35 -12.94 3.53
CA ALA A 198 3.98 -11.63 3.72
C ALA A 198 3.92 -11.15 5.19
N VAL A 199 2.91 -11.59 5.94
CA VAL A 199 2.76 -11.34 7.38
C VAL A 199 2.64 -12.69 8.09
N PRO A 200 3.77 -13.30 8.53
CA PRO A 200 3.78 -14.66 9.06
C PRO A 200 3.29 -14.78 10.51
N VAL A 201 3.20 -13.66 11.24
CA VAL A 201 2.87 -13.65 12.67
C VAL A 201 1.66 -12.76 12.91
N VAL A 202 0.66 -13.32 13.61
CA VAL A 202 -0.51 -12.58 14.12
C VAL A 202 -0.47 -12.63 15.64
N SER A 203 -0.43 -11.47 16.28
CA SER A 203 -0.43 -11.34 17.75
C SER A 203 -1.83 -11.03 18.25
N LEU A 204 -2.34 -11.84 19.17
CA LEU A 204 -3.63 -11.65 19.83
C LEU A 204 -3.42 -11.47 21.34
N THR A 205 -3.98 -10.40 21.92
CA THR A 205 -3.98 -10.17 23.36
C THR A 205 -5.37 -10.48 23.90
N LEU A 206 -5.50 -11.50 24.75
CA LEU A 206 -6.76 -11.83 25.43
C LEU A 206 -7.03 -10.82 26.54
N MET A 207 -8.08 -10.01 26.39
CA MET A 207 -8.60 -9.20 27.50
C MET A 207 -9.59 -10.04 28.30
N VAL A 208 -9.17 -10.54 29.46
CA VAL A 208 -10.07 -11.18 30.42
C VAL A 208 -10.79 -10.08 31.18
N THR A 209 -12.04 -9.80 30.82
CA THR A 209 -12.91 -8.91 31.60
C THR A 209 -13.30 -9.65 32.88
N SER A 210 -12.71 -9.29 34.01
CA SER A 210 -13.15 -9.76 35.32
C SER A 210 -14.57 -9.25 35.57
N MET A 211 -15.58 -10.10 35.38
CA MET A 211 -16.91 -9.88 35.93
C MET A 211 -16.84 -10.08 37.44
N THR A 212 -16.52 -9.02 38.17
CA THR A 212 -16.81 -8.95 39.61
C THR A 212 -18.32 -8.80 39.76
N ASN A 213 -18.95 -9.85 40.28
CA ASN A 213 -20.32 -9.85 40.81
C ASN A 213 -20.48 -8.86 41.96
#